data_AF-A0A0N4ZV82-F1
#
_entry.id   AF-A0A0N4ZV82-F1
#
_cell.length_a   1.000
_cell.length_b   1.000
_cell.length_c   1.000
_cell.angle_alpha   90.00
_cell.angle_beta   90.00
_cell.angle_gamma   90.00
#
_symmetry.space_group_name_H-M   'P 1'
#
loop_
_entity.id
_entity.type
_entity.pdbx_description
1 polymer ?
#
loop_
_entity_poly.entity_id
_entity_poly.type
_entity_poly.pdbx_seq_one_letter_code
_entity_poly.pdbx_strand_id
1 'polypeptide(L)'
;MRRQFHQIFILMMKCYFSCLILFTLLTFLAQGSSVNVTVDELTNAIGAPPCMKKCINRLIVNLYDALTNRDVHNATAVICSEYDDFVECAHRDRFVCPYERIYNITFEGIQSFCSKKEEAPHTPCLDAKVSRLTAVCNKNCGLAEQIDNIFEKKTIKIMARYSGSPFIFLDNLTEFCVSLSCFFPCMKNNLKKECREDGHEFIIHTIKPFYSLLNLMKKHPGIKPLIQNKVPTTCHFLFNKLVLDSFSKY
;
A
#
# COMPACT_ATOMS: atom_id res chain seq x y z
N MET A 1 -30.59 0.63 -11.33
CA MET A 1 -29.46 -0.29 -11.60
C MET A 1 -28.11 0.41 -11.85
N ARG A 2 -27.96 1.42 -12.73
CA ARG A 2 -26.67 2.11 -12.97
C ARG A 2 -25.99 2.71 -11.70
N ARG A 3 -26.75 3.28 -10.76
CA ARG A 3 -26.18 3.86 -9.52
C ARG A 3 -25.61 2.82 -8.54
N GLN A 4 -26.22 1.63 -8.44
CA GLN A 4 -25.72 0.54 -7.60
C GLN A 4 -24.45 -0.08 -8.20
N PHE A 5 -24.39 -0.25 -9.52
CA PHE A 5 -23.20 -0.72 -10.22
C PHE A 5 -22.03 0.25 -10.06
N HIS A 6 -22.30 1.56 -10.16
CA HIS A 6 -21.29 2.59 -9.97
C HIS A 6 -20.78 2.64 -8.51
N GLN A 7 -21.67 2.49 -7.52
CA GLN A 7 -21.27 2.37 -6.11
C GLN A 7 -20.46 1.10 -5.85
N ILE A 8 -20.87 -0.06 -6.36
CA ILE A 8 -20.13 -1.33 -6.20
C ILE A 8 -18.75 -1.24 -6.88
N PHE A 9 -18.65 -0.65 -8.06
CA PHE A 9 -17.39 -0.42 -8.78
C PHE A 9 -16.45 0.54 -8.01
N ILE A 10 -17.00 1.63 -7.46
CA ILE A 10 -16.27 2.57 -6.58
C ILE A 10 -15.82 1.87 -5.28
N LEU A 11 -16.65 1.02 -4.69
CA LEU A 11 -16.34 0.28 -3.46
C LEU A 11 -15.27 -0.80 -3.67
N MET A 12 -15.33 -1.46 -4.82
CA MET A 12 -14.37 -2.49 -5.21
C MET A 12 -13.01 -1.90 -5.58
N MET A 13 -12.96 -0.77 -6.29
CA MET A 13 -11.71 -0.02 -6.53
C MET A 13 -11.04 0.45 -5.23
N LYS A 14 -11.80 0.74 -4.15
CA LYS A 14 -11.23 1.19 -2.86
C LYS A 14 -10.52 0.08 -2.09
N CYS A 15 -11.11 -1.10 -2.07
CA CYS A 15 -10.49 -2.28 -1.46
C CYS A 15 -9.26 -2.71 -2.26
N TYR A 16 -9.38 -2.59 -3.57
CA TYR A 16 -8.35 -2.88 -4.53
C TYR A 16 -7.11 -2.00 -4.36
N PHE A 17 -7.34 -0.70 -4.21
CA PHE A 17 -6.26 0.25 -4.05
C PHE A 17 -5.63 0.24 -2.66
N SER A 18 -6.37 -0.19 -1.63
CA SER A 18 -5.78 -0.49 -0.32
C SER A 18 -4.76 -1.63 -0.41
N CYS A 19 -4.92 -2.58 -1.34
CA CYS A 19 -3.91 -3.58 -1.69
C CYS A 19 -2.77 -3.03 -2.55
N LEU A 20 -2.98 -1.97 -3.35
CA LEU A 20 -1.89 -1.27 -4.03
C LEU A 20 -1.04 -0.43 -3.09
N ILE A 21 -1.67 0.20 -2.10
CA ILE A 21 -0.97 0.87 -1.01
C ILE A 21 -0.23 -0.15 -0.16
N LEU A 22 -0.83 -1.32 0.08
CA LEU A 22 -0.13 -2.50 0.61
C LEU A 22 1.10 -2.80 -0.26
N PHE A 23 0.95 -2.90 -1.58
CA PHE A 23 2.03 -3.20 -2.51
C PHE A 23 3.13 -2.13 -2.52
N THR A 24 2.79 -0.83 -2.48
CA THR A 24 3.75 0.28 -2.44
C THR A 24 4.39 0.47 -1.06
N LEU A 25 3.64 0.24 0.03
CA LEU A 25 4.21 0.15 1.39
C LEU A 25 4.99 -1.15 1.61
N LEU A 26 4.89 -2.15 0.74
CA LEU A 26 5.59 -3.42 0.90
C LEU A 26 6.79 -3.59 -0.03
N THR A 27 6.78 -2.90 -1.16
CA THR A 27 8.01 -2.56 -1.88
C THR A 27 8.92 -1.67 -1.03
N PHE A 28 8.39 -0.78 -0.18
CA PHE A 28 9.17 -0.09 0.87
C PHE A 28 9.91 -1.04 1.79
N LEU A 29 9.28 -2.18 2.06
CA LEU A 29 9.73 -3.12 3.07
C LEU A 29 10.65 -4.22 2.51
N ALA A 30 11.05 -4.09 1.24
CA ALA A 30 11.79 -5.07 0.45
C ALA A 30 13.19 -4.60 0.07
N GLN A 31 13.85 -3.78 0.91
CA GLN A 31 15.21 -3.35 0.63
C GLN A 31 16.17 -4.55 0.56
N GLY A 32 16.87 -4.70 -0.57
CA GLY A 32 17.88 -5.74 -0.82
C GLY A 32 17.61 -6.67 -2.01
N SER A 33 16.46 -6.56 -2.65
CA SER A 33 16.10 -7.35 -3.86
C SER A 33 15.53 -6.42 -4.92
N SER A 34 16.15 -6.41 -6.12
CA SER A 34 15.61 -5.69 -7.28
C SER A 34 14.33 -6.38 -7.73
N VAL A 35 13.18 -5.79 -7.40
CA VAL A 35 11.90 -6.21 -7.98
C VAL A 35 11.95 -5.92 -9.48
N ASN A 36 11.74 -6.94 -10.31
CA ASN A 36 11.81 -6.83 -11.78
C ASN A 36 10.46 -6.42 -12.39
N VAL A 37 9.80 -5.42 -11.80
CA VAL A 37 8.47 -4.97 -12.20
C VAL A 37 8.49 -3.48 -12.50
N THR A 38 8.14 -3.12 -13.72
CA THR A 38 8.03 -1.71 -14.11
C THR A 38 6.73 -1.08 -13.59
N VAL A 39 6.73 0.24 -13.41
CA VAL A 39 5.53 0.98 -13.00
C VAL A 39 4.39 0.83 -14.02
N ASP A 40 4.71 0.71 -15.31
CA ASP A 40 3.70 0.47 -16.34
C ASP A 40 3.13 -0.95 -16.24
N GLU A 41 3.96 -1.97 -16.00
CA GLU A 41 3.45 -3.32 -15.76
C GLU A 41 2.54 -3.38 -14.54
N LEU A 42 2.93 -2.73 -13.44
CA LEU A 42 2.11 -2.63 -12.23
C LEU A 42 0.79 -1.91 -12.55
N THR A 43 0.85 -0.70 -13.10
CA THR A 43 -0.34 0.13 -13.35
C THR A 43 -1.27 -0.46 -14.43
N ASN A 44 -0.73 -1.23 -15.38
CA ASN A 44 -1.50 -2.01 -16.32
C ASN A 44 -2.14 -3.22 -15.67
N ALA A 45 -1.36 -4.03 -14.94
CA ALA A 45 -1.83 -5.25 -14.28
C ALA A 45 -2.98 -4.94 -13.32
N ILE A 46 -2.95 -3.75 -12.73
CA ILE A 46 -3.97 -3.32 -11.79
C ILE A 46 -5.25 -2.78 -12.44
N GLY A 47 -5.24 -2.59 -13.75
CA GLY A 47 -6.36 -2.00 -14.48
C GLY A 47 -6.51 -0.50 -14.26
N ALA A 48 -5.42 0.24 -14.00
CA ALA A 48 -5.50 1.69 -13.94
C ALA A 48 -5.85 2.24 -15.32
N PRO A 49 -6.90 3.06 -15.47
CA PRO A 49 -7.24 3.64 -16.76
C PRO A 49 -6.16 4.63 -17.20
N PRO A 50 -5.98 4.87 -18.52
CA PRO A 50 -4.93 5.74 -19.05
C PRO A 50 -4.94 7.15 -18.45
N CYS A 51 -6.13 7.73 -18.22
CA CYS A 51 -6.24 9.05 -17.60
C CYS A 51 -5.66 9.08 -16.18
N MET A 52 -5.68 7.94 -15.47
CA MET A 52 -5.15 7.86 -14.12
C MET A 52 -3.64 7.67 -14.07
N LYS A 53 -3.06 7.02 -15.09
CA LYS A 53 -1.61 6.74 -15.18
C LYS A 53 -0.77 8.01 -15.14
N LYS A 54 -1.27 9.08 -15.77
CA LYS A 54 -0.61 10.39 -15.81
C LYS A 54 -0.24 10.92 -14.41
N CYS A 55 -1.14 10.78 -13.43
CA CYS A 55 -0.88 11.25 -12.06
C CYS A 55 -0.20 10.19 -11.19
N ILE A 56 -0.57 8.91 -11.34
CA ILE A 56 -0.10 7.86 -10.43
C ILE A 56 1.30 7.34 -10.77
N ASN A 57 1.72 7.35 -12.04
CA ASN A 57 3.02 6.79 -12.43
C ASN A 57 4.15 7.56 -11.76
N ARG A 58 4.07 8.89 -11.72
CA ARG A 58 5.05 9.74 -11.04
C ARG A 58 5.13 9.41 -9.56
N LEU A 59 3.96 9.33 -8.89
CA LEU A 59 3.88 8.93 -7.49
C LEU A 59 4.55 7.56 -7.28
N ILE A 60 4.20 6.53 -8.04
CA ILE A 60 4.77 5.18 -7.85
C ILE A 60 6.28 5.14 -8.10
N VAL A 61 6.78 5.79 -9.17
CA VAL A 61 8.23 5.84 -9.47
C VAL A 61 9.01 6.52 -8.35
N ASN A 62 8.54 7.68 -7.91
CA ASN A 62 9.27 8.49 -6.92
C ASN A 62 9.13 7.90 -5.51
N LEU A 63 7.99 7.27 -5.21
CA LEU A 63 7.87 6.41 -4.03
C LEU A 63 8.91 5.29 -4.13
N TYR A 64 8.95 4.51 -5.20
CA TYR A 64 9.92 3.44 -5.34
C TYR A 64 11.38 3.90 -5.13
N ASP A 65 11.79 5.02 -5.74
CA ASP A 65 13.12 5.61 -5.53
C ASP A 65 13.36 6.04 -4.07
N ALA A 66 12.42 6.80 -3.50
CA ALA A 66 12.51 7.27 -2.12
C ALA A 66 12.65 6.13 -1.12
N LEU A 67 11.93 5.05 -1.37
CA LEU A 67 11.85 3.89 -0.50
C LEU A 67 13.05 2.94 -0.65
N THR A 68 13.78 3.01 -1.77
CA THR A 68 14.96 2.15 -2.05
C THR A 68 16.30 2.83 -1.81
N ASN A 69 16.38 4.15 -2.00
CA ASN A 69 17.66 4.87 -2.07
C ASN A 69 17.85 5.95 -0.99
N ARG A 70 16.94 6.08 -0.03
CA ARG A 70 16.98 7.16 1.00
C ARG A 70 16.77 6.63 2.42
N ASP A 71 17.22 7.41 3.40
CA ASP A 71 16.86 7.23 4.82
C ASP A 71 15.38 7.54 5.07
N VAL A 72 14.88 7.23 6.27
CA VAL A 72 13.46 7.31 6.61
C VAL A 72 12.92 8.74 6.54
N HIS A 73 13.69 9.70 7.05
CA HIS A 73 13.36 11.12 6.96
C HIS A 73 13.18 11.57 5.50
N ASN A 74 14.20 11.35 4.68
CA ASN A 74 14.19 11.75 3.28
C ASN A 74 13.15 10.97 2.47
N ALA A 75 12.94 9.69 2.77
CA ALA A 75 11.90 8.90 2.14
C ALA A 75 10.51 9.47 2.45
N THR A 76 10.23 9.79 3.71
CA THR A 76 8.92 10.29 4.14
C THR A 76 8.63 11.66 3.55
N ALA A 77 9.61 12.57 3.54
CA ALA A 77 9.46 13.87 2.89
C ALA A 77 9.09 13.74 1.41
N VAL A 78 9.73 12.81 0.68
CA VAL A 78 9.40 12.55 -0.73
C VAL A 78 8.03 11.92 -0.88
N ILE A 79 7.68 10.92 -0.06
CA ILE A 79 6.34 10.27 -0.09
C ILE A 79 5.26 11.34 0.02
N CYS A 80 5.41 12.27 0.96
CA CYS A 80 4.39 13.28 1.22
C CYS A 80 4.37 14.39 0.17
N SER A 81 5.53 14.84 -0.31
CA SER A 81 5.60 15.78 -1.44
C SER A 81 4.99 15.19 -2.71
N GLU A 82 5.29 13.93 -3.03
CA GLU A 82 4.76 13.28 -4.23
C GLU A 82 3.28 12.95 -4.10
N TYR A 83 2.81 12.69 -2.87
CA TYR A 83 1.39 12.56 -2.59
C TYR A 83 0.64 13.88 -2.82
N ASP A 84 1.18 15.01 -2.36
CA ASP A 84 0.59 16.33 -2.59
C ASP A 84 0.52 16.66 -4.09
N ASP A 85 1.61 16.43 -4.83
CA ASP A 85 1.66 16.59 -6.30
C ASP A 85 0.64 15.70 -7.02
N PHE A 86 0.47 14.47 -6.52
CA PHE A 86 -0.53 13.54 -7.03
C PHE A 86 -1.96 14.05 -6.80
N VAL A 87 -2.26 14.57 -5.60
CA VAL A 87 -3.58 15.14 -5.28
C VAL A 87 -3.86 16.35 -6.16
N GLU A 88 -2.88 17.22 -6.36
CA GLU A 88 -3.01 18.39 -7.24
C GLU A 88 -3.27 17.94 -8.70
N CYS A 89 -2.52 16.96 -9.19
CA CYS A 89 -2.71 16.39 -10.52
C CYS A 89 -4.12 15.81 -10.70
N ALA A 90 -4.59 15.02 -9.73
CA ALA A 90 -5.92 14.41 -9.74
C ALA A 90 -7.03 15.47 -9.70
N HIS A 91 -6.83 16.56 -8.94
CA HIS A 91 -7.77 17.67 -8.85
C HIS A 91 -7.86 18.45 -10.16
N ARG A 92 -6.70 18.79 -10.75
CA ARG A 92 -6.62 19.53 -12.03
C ARG A 92 -7.29 18.75 -13.16
N ASP A 93 -7.07 17.44 -13.22
CA ASP A 93 -7.57 16.59 -14.30
C ASP A 93 -8.96 16.00 -14.00
N ARG A 94 -9.65 16.45 -12.94
CA ARG A 94 -10.95 15.89 -12.49
C ARG A 94 -12.05 15.84 -13.55
N PHE A 95 -12.02 16.76 -14.51
CA PHE A 95 -12.99 16.81 -15.62
C PHE A 95 -12.68 15.80 -16.74
N VAL A 96 -11.40 15.45 -16.91
CA VAL A 96 -10.91 14.48 -17.90
C VAL A 96 -10.92 13.06 -17.30
N CYS A 97 -10.64 12.96 -16.00
CA CYS A 97 -10.57 11.73 -15.24
C CYS A 97 -11.47 11.89 -14.00
N PRO A 98 -12.78 11.55 -14.09
CA PRO A 98 -13.76 11.75 -13.00
C PRO A 98 -13.61 10.71 -11.88
N TYR A 99 -12.36 10.44 -11.48
CA TYR A 99 -11.93 9.47 -10.48
C TYR A 99 -11.29 10.16 -9.27
N GLU A 100 -11.34 11.50 -9.15
CA GLU A 100 -10.85 12.28 -7.98
C GLU A 100 -11.34 11.72 -6.65
N ARG A 101 -12.64 11.42 -6.54
CA ARG A 101 -13.20 10.82 -5.32
C ARG A 101 -12.65 9.43 -5.06
N ILE A 102 -12.32 8.68 -6.10
CA ILE A 102 -11.69 7.36 -5.95
C ILE A 102 -10.25 7.55 -5.48
N TYR A 103 -9.50 8.51 -6.02
CA TYR A 103 -8.16 8.85 -5.59
C TYR A 103 -8.05 9.26 -4.11
N ASN A 104 -8.90 10.17 -3.67
CA ASN A 104 -8.87 10.63 -2.27
C ASN A 104 -9.10 9.49 -1.28
N ILE A 105 -9.95 8.53 -1.65
CA ILE A 105 -10.26 7.39 -0.78
C ILE A 105 -9.21 6.30 -0.90
N THR A 106 -8.72 6.07 -2.13
CA THR A 106 -7.61 5.18 -2.43
C THR A 106 -6.41 5.56 -1.57
N PHE A 107 -5.98 6.82 -1.60
CA PHE A 107 -4.77 7.30 -0.94
C PHE A 107 -5.02 7.93 0.42
N GLU A 108 -6.20 7.75 1.02
CA GLU A 108 -6.50 8.22 2.38
C GLU A 108 -5.50 7.67 3.39
N GLY A 109 -4.96 6.48 3.14
CA GLY A 109 -3.87 5.91 3.94
C GLY A 109 -2.58 6.73 3.88
N ILE A 110 -2.15 7.14 2.67
CA ILE A 110 -0.97 8.00 2.51
C ILE A 110 -1.27 9.40 3.06
N GLN A 111 -2.48 9.93 2.86
CA GLN A 111 -2.92 11.17 3.46
C GLN A 111 -2.81 11.16 4.98
N SER A 112 -3.23 10.05 5.60
CA SER A 112 -3.18 9.83 7.04
C SER A 112 -1.74 9.70 7.55
N PHE A 113 -0.85 9.14 6.73
CA PHE A 113 0.59 9.06 6.98
C PHE A 113 1.29 10.43 6.84
N CYS A 114 0.86 11.24 5.86
CA CYS A 114 1.44 12.55 5.53
C CYS A 114 0.76 13.74 6.19
N SER A 115 -0.17 13.50 7.12
CA SER A 115 -0.91 14.59 7.73
C SER A 115 0.02 15.46 8.59
N LYS A 116 0.09 16.77 8.32
CA LYS A 116 0.93 17.76 9.05
C LYS A 116 0.73 17.84 10.57
N LYS A 117 -0.28 17.15 11.11
CA LYS A 117 -0.53 17.04 12.56
C LYS A 117 0.28 15.94 13.23
N GLU A 118 0.76 14.98 12.45
CA GLU A 118 1.46 13.77 12.90
C GLU A 118 2.45 13.41 11.78
N GLU A 119 3.59 14.10 11.74
CA GLU A 119 4.70 13.73 10.86
C GLU A 119 5.19 12.32 11.25
N ALA A 120 5.63 11.53 10.27
CA ALA A 120 6.21 10.23 10.59
C ALA A 120 7.45 10.44 11.49
N PRO A 121 7.67 9.58 12.49
CA PRO A 121 8.79 9.76 13.40
C PRO A 121 10.11 9.60 12.63
N HIS A 122 10.98 10.59 12.79
CA HIS A 122 12.31 10.66 12.20
C HIS A 122 13.30 10.85 13.32
N THR A 123 13.84 9.74 13.81
CA THR A 123 14.87 9.75 14.84
C THR A 123 16.16 9.15 14.29
N PRO A 124 17.33 9.53 14.82
CA PRO A 124 18.60 8.95 14.38
C PRO A 124 18.62 7.41 14.45
N CYS A 125 17.86 6.80 15.36
CA CYS A 125 17.73 5.35 15.41
C CYS A 125 17.00 4.81 14.18
N LEU A 126 15.84 5.39 13.84
CA LEU A 126 15.03 4.95 12.71
C LEU A 126 15.79 5.10 11.40
N ASP A 127 16.41 6.27 11.16
CA ASP A 127 17.18 6.55 9.95
C ASP A 127 18.34 5.55 9.78
N ALA A 128 19.00 5.18 10.87
CA ALA A 128 20.13 4.25 10.84
C ALA A 128 19.73 2.76 10.75
N LYS A 129 18.52 2.39 11.18
CA LYS A 129 18.16 0.98 11.43
C LYS A 129 17.02 0.46 10.56
N VAL A 130 16.01 1.26 10.24
CA VAL A 130 14.77 0.78 9.57
C VAL A 130 15.11 0.03 8.30
N SER A 131 15.99 0.58 7.46
CA SER A 131 16.45 -0.06 6.23
C SER A 131 17.03 -1.47 6.43
N ARG A 132 17.93 -1.61 7.41
CA ARG A 132 18.54 -2.91 7.76
C ARG A 132 17.51 -3.89 8.33
N LEU A 133 16.66 -3.43 9.25
CA LEU A 133 15.65 -4.29 9.90
C LEU A 133 14.61 -4.78 8.89
N THR A 134 14.25 -3.90 7.97
CA THR A 134 13.42 -4.19 6.81
C THR A 134 14.01 -5.31 5.97
N ALA A 135 15.28 -5.21 5.59
CA ALA A 135 15.97 -6.25 4.83
C ALA A 135 16.00 -7.61 5.57
N VAL A 136 16.22 -7.60 6.89
CA VAL A 136 16.17 -8.81 7.74
C VAL A 136 14.77 -9.43 7.71
N CYS A 137 13.73 -8.63 7.90
CA CYS A 137 12.36 -9.13 7.88
C CYS A 137 11.91 -9.61 6.50
N ASN A 138 12.34 -8.93 5.44
CA ASN A 138 12.10 -9.35 4.06
C ASN A 138 12.74 -10.70 3.79
N LYS A 139 14.02 -10.89 4.15
CA LYS A 139 14.73 -12.16 4.00
C LYS A 139 14.04 -13.30 4.74
N ASN A 140 13.49 -13.03 5.93
CA ASN A 140 12.82 -14.05 6.73
C ASN A 140 11.40 -14.38 6.25
N CYS A 141 10.69 -13.41 5.67
CA CYS A 141 9.29 -13.57 5.28
C CYS A 141 9.07 -13.72 3.77
N GLY A 142 10.09 -13.50 2.94
CA GLY A 142 10.05 -13.63 1.48
C GLY A 142 9.14 -12.60 0.79
N LEU A 143 8.92 -11.43 1.40
CA LEU A 143 7.90 -10.47 0.95
C LEU A 143 8.18 -9.94 -0.47
N ALA A 144 9.41 -9.52 -0.75
CA ALA A 144 9.82 -9.03 -2.06
C ALA A 144 9.74 -10.10 -3.14
N GLU A 145 10.16 -11.32 -2.81
CA GLU A 145 10.08 -12.47 -3.70
C GLU A 145 8.62 -12.73 -4.13
N GLN A 146 7.66 -12.59 -3.21
CA GLN A 146 6.25 -12.75 -3.56
C GLN A 146 5.75 -11.67 -4.54
N ILE A 147 6.35 -10.48 -4.55
CA ILE A 147 6.02 -9.45 -5.53
C ILE A 147 6.46 -9.90 -6.92
N ASP A 148 7.71 -10.34 -7.07
CA ASP A 148 8.22 -10.87 -8.33
C ASP A 148 7.39 -12.08 -8.79
N ASN A 149 7.10 -13.02 -7.88
CA ASN A 149 6.31 -14.21 -8.16
C ASN A 149 4.90 -13.87 -8.69
N ILE A 150 4.25 -12.80 -8.17
CA ILE A 150 2.95 -12.34 -8.68
C ILE A 150 3.07 -11.94 -10.16
N PHE A 151 4.10 -11.16 -10.51
CA PHE A 151 4.32 -10.69 -11.88
C PHE A 151 4.88 -11.76 -12.79
N GLU A 152 5.38 -12.87 -12.25
CA GLU A 152 5.74 -14.04 -13.04
C GLU A 152 4.55 -14.88 -13.48
N LYS A 153 3.42 -14.82 -12.75
CA LYS A 153 2.18 -15.55 -13.07
C LYS A 153 1.67 -15.14 -14.45
N LYS A 154 1.38 -16.13 -15.31
CA LYS A 154 0.91 -15.94 -16.70
C LYS A 154 -0.27 -14.97 -16.77
N THR A 155 -1.23 -15.10 -15.85
CA THR A 155 -2.41 -14.22 -15.77
C THR A 155 -2.03 -12.76 -15.58
N ILE A 156 -1.09 -12.47 -14.69
CA ILE A 156 -0.62 -11.10 -14.41
C ILE A 156 0.21 -10.55 -15.56
N LYS A 157 1.07 -11.37 -16.19
CA LYS A 157 1.80 -10.97 -17.41
C LYS A 157 0.87 -10.55 -18.55
N ILE A 158 -0.25 -11.25 -18.73
CA ILE A 158 -1.26 -10.88 -19.74
C ILE A 158 -1.94 -9.55 -19.35
N MET A 159 -2.29 -9.38 -18.08
CA MET A 159 -2.91 -8.15 -17.56
C MET A 159 -2.02 -6.93 -17.70
N ALA A 160 -0.74 -7.09 -17.39
CA ALA A 160 0.28 -6.05 -17.54
C ALA A 160 0.45 -5.58 -19.00
N ARG A 161 0.06 -6.40 -20.00
CA ARG A 161 0.20 -6.06 -21.42
C ARG A 161 -1.04 -5.48 -22.06
N TYR A 162 -2.23 -6.04 -21.76
CA TYR A 162 -3.42 -5.78 -22.57
C TYR A 162 -4.49 -4.95 -21.87
N SER A 163 -4.63 -5.10 -20.56
CA SER A 163 -5.48 -4.34 -19.63
C SER A 163 -5.71 -5.24 -18.43
N GLY A 164 -5.42 -4.73 -17.23
CA GLY A 164 -5.62 -5.47 -16.00
C GLY A 164 -7.05 -5.48 -15.51
N SER A 165 -7.26 -6.31 -14.49
CA SER A 165 -8.48 -6.33 -13.70
C SER A 165 -8.09 -6.26 -12.24
N PRO A 166 -8.65 -5.30 -11.49
CA PRO A 166 -8.36 -5.20 -10.08
C PRO A 166 -8.69 -6.49 -9.32
N PHE A 167 -9.79 -7.15 -9.67
CA PHE A 167 -10.20 -8.39 -9.00
C PHE A 167 -9.23 -9.52 -9.22
N ILE A 168 -8.80 -9.70 -10.46
CA ILE A 168 -7.92 -10.82 -10.78
C ILE A 168 -6.53 -10.55 -10.19
N PHE A 169 -6.08 -9.29 -10.13
CA PHE A 169 -4.86 -8.96 -9.39
C PHE A 169 -4.99 -9.32 -7.90
N LEU A 170 -6.12 -9.02 -7.24
CA LEU A 170 -6.36 -9.42 -5.84
C LEU A 170 -6.35 -10.93 -5.63
N ASP A 171 -6.96 -11.69 -6.54
CA ASP A 171 -6.99 -13.16 -6.46
C ASP A 171 -5.58 -13.78 -6.46
N ASN A 172 -4.58 -13.03 -6.93
CA ASN A 172 -3.19 -13.47 -6.99
C ASN A 172 -2.35 -13.03 -5.77
N LEU A 173 -2.94 -12.36 -4.78
CA LEU A 173 -2.23 -11.85 -3.58
C LEU A 173 -2.11 -12.84 -2.42
N THR A 174 -2.60 -14.08 -2.57
CA THR A 174 -2.67 -15.05 -1.46
C THR A 174 -1.32 -15.25 -0.77
N GLU A 175 -0.27 -15.57 -1.54
CA GLU A 175 1.07 -15.84 -1.02
C GLU A 175 1.74 -14.57 -0.47
N PHE A 176 1.55 -13.45 -1.17
CA PHE A 176 2.01 -12.14 -0.70
C PHE A 176 1.44 -11.76 0.65
N CYS A 177 0.15 -11.99 0.88
CA CYS A 177 -0.48 -11.71 2.17
C CYS A 177 0.01 -12.64 3.29
N VAL A 178 0.39 -13.88 2.98
CA VAL A 178 1.06 -14.77 3.94
C VAL A 178 2.41 -14.17 4.34
N SER A 179 3.26 -13.82 3.37
CA SER A 179 4.55 -13.17 3.64
C SER A 179 4.39 -11.86 4.41
N LEU A 180 3.37 -11.08 4.09
CA LEU A 180 3.05 -9.85 4.80
C LEU A 180 2.66 -10.09 6.26
N SER A 181 1.84 -11.11 6.52
CA SER A 181 1.43 -11.45 7.88
C SER A 181 2.60 -11.87 8.78
N CYS A 182 3.67 -12.40 8.18
CA CYS A 182 4.97 -12.64 8.84
C CYS A 182 5.75 -11.34 9.05
N PHE A 183 5.75 -10.48 8.03
CA PHE A 183 6.59 -9.28 7.98
C PHE A 183 6.26 -8.27 9.08
N PHE A 184 4.97 -7.96 9.31
CA PHE A 184 4.58 -6.98 10.33
C PHE A 184 5.05 -7.33 11.75
N PRO A 185 4.80 -8.55 12.29
CA PRO A 185 5.37 -8.98 13.56
C PRO A 185 6.90 -8.91 13.60
N CYS A 186 7.58 -9.29 12.51
CA CYS A 186 9.03 -9.21 12.44
C CYS A 186 9.51 -7.77 12.62
N MET A 187 8.94 -6.82 11.89
CA MET A 187 9.30 -5.40 12.00
C MET A 187 8.99 -4.86 13.38
N LYS A 188 7.81 -5.13 13.91
CA LYS A 188 7.41 -4.72 15.27
C LYS A 188 8.44 -5.16 16.30
N ASN A 189 8.81 -6.44 16.29
CA ASN A 189 9.73 -7.01 17.29
C ASN A 189 11.14 -6.44 17.15
N ASN A 190 11.64 -6.29 15.92
CA ASN A 190 12.96 -5.73 15.67
C ASN A 190 13.03 -4.24 16.02
N LEU A 191 12.02 -3.44 15.65
CA LEU A 191 11.96 -2.01 15.98
C LEU A 191 11.78 -1.79 17.48
N LYS A 192 10.95 -2.59 18.16
CA LYS A 192 10.82 -2.56 19.63
C LYS A 192 12.16 -2.81 20.31
N LYS A 193 12.94 -3.78 19.79
CA LYS A 193 14.25 -4.13 20.34
C LYS A 193 15.31 -3.06 20.09
N GLU A 194 15.38 -2.52 18.87
CA GLU A 194 16.48 -1.67 18.43
C GLU A 194 16.22 -0.18 18.65
N CYS A 195 14.97 0.28 18.48
CA CYS A 195 14.59 1.70 18.56
C CYS A 195 13.50 2.00 19.61
N ARG A 196 13.06 1.02 20.41
CA ARG A 196 12.14 1.22 21.55
C ARG A 196 10.89 2.04 21.16
N GLU A 197 10.63 3.15 21.85
CA GLU A 197 9.45 4.00 21.64
C GLU A 197 9.42 4.61 20.24
N ASP A 198 10.55 5.08 19.69
CA ASP A 198 10.60 5.56 18.29
C ASP A 198 10.17 4.47 17.30
N GLY A 199 10.62 3.24 17.55
CA GLY A 199 10.20 2.06 16.78
C GLY A 199 8.71 1.76 16.90
N HIS A 200 8.10 2.06 18.05
CA HIS A 200 6.67 1.91 18.30
C HIS A 200 5.87 2.87 17.44
N GLU A 201 6.20 4.16 17.55
CA GLU A 201 5.52 5.24 16.85
C GLU A 201 5.63 5.02 15.34
N PHE A 202 6.81 4.60 14.86
CA PHE A 202 6.99 4.27 13.45
C PHE A 202 6.05 3.16 12.97
N ILE A 203 5.87 2.09 13.75
CA ILE A 203 4.92 1.01 13.43
C ILE A 203 3.48 1.50 13.46
N ILE A 204 3.09 2.30 14.46
CA ILE A 204 1.75 2.89 14.55
C ILE A 204 1.45 3.70 13.28
N HIS A 205 2.39 4.55 12.87
CA HIS A 205 2.28 5.34 11.64
C HIS A 205 2.18 4.45 10.40
N THR A 206 3.02 3.42 10.30
CA THR A 206 3.05 2.49 9.16
C THR A 206 1.74 1.73 8.98
N ILE A 207 1.05 1.37 10.08
CA ILE A 207 -0.22 0.62 10.00
C ILE A 207 -1.48 1.49 9.99
N LYS A 208 -1.33 2.80 10.22
CA LYS A 208 -2.42 3.79 10.19
C LYS A 208 -3.28 3.73 8.91
N PRO A 209 -2.73 3.48 7.71
CA PRO A 209 -3.53 3.25 6.50
C PRO A 209 -4.64 2.19 6.66
N PHE A 210 -4.38 1.10 7.39
CA PHE A 210 -5.36 0.03 7.59
C PHE A 210 -6.47 0.43 8.55
N TYR A 211 -6.18 1.25 9.56
CA TYR A 211 -7.20 1.82 10.43
C TYR A 211 -8.14 2.77 9.67
N SER A 212 -7.64 3.50 8.67
CA SER A 212 -8.48 4.33 7.80
C SER A 212 -9.51 3.45 7.06
N LEU A 213 -9.06 2.33 6.50
CA LEU A 213 -9.94 1.38 5.83
C LEU A 213 -10.97 0.75 6.79
N LEU A 214 -10.57 0.41 8.02
CA LEU A 214 -11.51 -0.05 9.05
C LEU A 214 -12.59 0.99 9.35
N ASN A 215 -12.21 2.26 9.47
CA ASN A 215 -13.15 3.35 9.73
C ASN A 215 -14.10 3.57 8.55
N LEU A 216 -13.60 3.41 7.32
CA LEU A 216 -14.43 3.45 6.11
C LEU A 216 -15.46 2.31 6.10
N MET A 217 -15.06 1.08 6.43
CA MET A 217 -15.99 -0.07 6.53
C MET A 217 -17.04 0.12 7.63
N LYS A 218 -16.68 0.76 8.75
CA LYS A 218 -17.64 1.11 9.80
C LYS A 218 -18.66 2.15 9.33
N LYS A 219 -18.20 3.20 8.63
CA LYS A 219 -19.06 4.26 8.07
C LYS A 219 -19.99 3.73 6.98
N HIS A 220 -19.58 2.68 6.28
CA HIS A 220 -20.32 2.09 5.16
C HIS A 220 -20.39 0.55 5.29
N PRO A 221 -21.30 0.00 6.12
CA PRO A 221 -21.33 -1.44 6.43
C PRO A 221 -21.43 -2.37 5.21
N GLY A 222 -22.05 -1.91 4.12
CA GLY A 222 -22.14 -2.66 2.86
C GLY A 222 -20.80 -2.91 2.15
N ILE A 223 -19.71 -2.23 2.55
CA ILE A 223 -18.36 -2.47 2.03
C ILE A 223 -17.81 -3.80 2.52
N LYS A 224 -18.00 -4.11 3.81
CA LYS A 224 -17.34 -5.23 4.47
C LYS A 224 -17.54 -6.58 3.74
N PRO A 225 -18.76 -7.01 3.38
CA PRO A 225 -18.93 -8.28 2.68
C PRO A 225 -18.31 -8.26 1.26
N LEU A 226 -18.29 -7.10 0.59
CA LEU A 226 -17.66 -6.99 -0.74
C LEU A 226 -16.15 -7.17 -0.66
N ILE A 227 -15.51 -6.61 0.39
CA ILE A 227 -14.08 -6.78 0.67
C ILE A 227 -13.78 -8.24 1.01
N GLN A 228 -14.51 -8.81 1.96
CA GLN A 228 -14.26 -10.18 2.42
C GLN A 228 -14.45 -11.23 1.32
N ASN A 229 -15.34 -10.98 0.36
CA ASN A 229 -15.57 -11.86 -0.79
C ASN A 229 -14.57 -11.69 -1.93
N LYS A 230 -13.79 -10.60 -1.96
CA LYS A 230 -12.88 -10.27 -3.07
C LYS A 230 -11.41 -10.24 -2.70
N VAL A 231 -11.09 -10.11 -1.42
CA VAL A 231 -9.72 -10.20 -0.95
C VAL A 231 -9.48 -11.61 -0.41
N PRO A 232 -8.36 -12.25 -0.76
CA PRO A 232 -7.97 -13.55 -0.19
C PRO A 232 -8.07 -13.55 1.34
N THR A 233 -8.54 -14.66 1.91
CA THR A 233 -8.67 -14.83 3.37
C THR A 233 -7.34 -14.62 4.09
N THR A 234 -6.21 -14.92 3.44
CA THR A 234 -4.86 -14.67 3.96
C THR A 234 -4.55 -13.19 4.19
N CYS A 235 -5.27 -12.26 3.53
CA CYS A 235 -5.10 -10.83 3.76
C CYS A 235 -6.10 -10.26 4.79
N HIS A 236 -7.05 -11.05 5.29
CA HIS A 236 -8.15 -10.53 6.13
C HIS A 236 -7.68 -9.95 7.46
N PHE A 237 -6.46 -10.28 7.90
CA PHE A 237 -5.85 -9.68 9.07
C PHE A 237 -5.69 -8.16 8.96
N LEU A 238 -5.53 -7.62 7.74
CA LEU A 238 -5.46 -6.18 7.47
C LEU A 238 -6.79 -5.46 7.73
N PHE A 239 -7.87 -6.23 7.82
CA PHE A 239 -9.22 -5.74 8.07
C PHE A 239 -9.75 -6.18 9.44
N ASN A 240 -8.85 -6.68 10.30
CA ASN A 240 -9.18 -7.09 11.64
C ASN A 240 -8.54 -6.14 12.65
N LYS A 241 -9.38 -5.35 13.33
CA LYS A 241 -8.93 -4.39 14.35
C LYS A 241 -8.07 -5.05 15.41
N LEU A 242 -8.44 -6.23 15.91
CA LEU A 242 -7.69 -6.90 16.97
C LEU A 242 -6.29 -7.32 16.50
N VAL A 243 -6.15 -7.73 15.24
CA VAL A 243 -4.85 -8.11 14.69
C VAL A 243 -3.98 -6.87 14.46
N LEU A 244 -4.54 -5.80 13.88
CA LEU A 244 -3.82 -4.52 13.74
C LEU A 244 -3.41 -3.95 15.10
N ASP A 245 -4.29 -4.00 16.09
CA ASP A 245 -3.98 -3.61 17.48
C ASP A 245 -2.83 -4.46 18.04
N SER A 246 -2.72 -5.73 17.65
CA SER A 246 -1.59 -6.57 18.07
C SER A 246 -0.27 -6.15 17.42
N PHE A 247 -0.30 -5.45 16.28
CA PHE A 247 0.89 -4.87 15.66
C PHE A 247 1.25 -3.51 16.27
N SER A 248 0.26 -2.69 16.65
CA SER A 248 0.46 -1.35 17.22
C SER A 248 0.50 -1.25 18.73
N LYS A 249 0.21 -2.32 19.50
CA LYS A 249 0.30 -2.29 20.98
C LYS A 249 1.56 -2.99 21.46
N TYR A 250 2.21 -2.40 22.46
CA TYR A 250 3.41 -2.94 23.09
C TYR A 250 3.15 -3.91 24.23
#